data_AF-A0A1Y3P0G4-F1
#
_entry.id   AF-A0A1Y3P0G4-F1
#
_cell.length_a   1.000
_cell.length_b   1.000
_cell.length_c   1.000
_cell.angle_alpha   90.00
_cell.angle_beta   90.00
_cell.angle_gamma   90.00
#
_symmetry.space_group_name_H-M   'P 1'
#
loop_
_entity.id
_entity.type
_entity.pdbx_description
1 polymer ?
#
loop_
_entity_poly.entity_id
_entity_poly.type
_entity_poly.pdbx_seq_one_letter_code
_entity_poly.pdbx_strand_id
1 'polypeptide(L)'
;MNILSAFRILAVPVGGALSFGLFMPFISGLHLVIVGMGLGFAGSMLVGIPFLLIGDRCFPGFKARHVFSSVLQILFTYVLYSGFKPQLWIAAIAIGVVLGLLYTAFDRYLVRYAARSPVPQMSKVYVFGIPLCGGASLAVAAMWAFASPSEPVPLFIISFLVGAGIAMLVGWPVLWLTDRLLTHRLRYIVGGTVSGFLIWLFLGAPGLLPLPTGQYMSYLVDQIGPRMLVFVGFGCTSGLLFTGYHALYMWLVSRYGTAAGEQSSK
;
A
#
# COMPACT_ATOMS: atom_id res chain seq x y z
N MET A 1 -13.09 2.71 12.13
CA MET A 1 -11.76 2.13 12.39
C MET A 1 -10.79 3.31 12.51
N ASN A 2 -9.91 3.38 13.50
CA ASN A 2 -9.11 4.59 13.69
C ASN A 2 -8.05 4.69 12.57
N ILE A 3 -7.68 5.91 12.13
CA ILE A 3 -6.64 6.10 11.09
C ILE A 3 -5.32 5.41 11.47
N LEU A 4 -5.08 5.23 12.77
CA LEU A 4 -3.95 4.51 13.35
C LEU A 4 -3.91 3.06 12.89
N SER A 5 -5.07 2.41 12.79
CA SER A 5 -5.17 1.05 12.26
C SER A 5 -4.83 1.00 10.77
N ALA A 6 -5.18 2.03 9.99
CA ALA A 6 -4.79 2.13 8.59
C ALA A 6 -3.26 2.28 8.45
N PHE A 7 -2.67 3.23 9.19
CA PHE A 7 -1.21 3.42 9.21
C PHE A 7 -0.47 2.17 9.70
N ARG A 8 -1.00 1.44 10.69
CA ARG A 8 -0.47 0.15 11.13
C ARG A 8 -0.46 -0.90 10.02
N ILE A 9 -1.51 -0.95 9.20
CA ILE A 9 -1.60 -1.88 8.07
C ILE A 9 -0.61 -1.49 6.97
N LEU A 10 -0.38 -0.19 6.73
CA LEU A 10 0.63 0.30 5.76
C LEU A 10 2.08 0.14 6.24
N ALA A 11 2.33 0.20 7.55
CA ALA A 11 3.66 -0.02 8.09
C ALA A 11 4.20 -1.43 7.80
N VAL A 12 3.33 -2.43 7.67
CA VAL A 12 3.72 -3.80 7.34
C VAL A 12 4.40 -3.90 5.96
N PRO A 13 3.76 -3.49 4.85
CA PRO A 13 4.36 -3.58 3.53
C PRO A 13 5.49 -2.59 3.29
N VAL A 14 5.46 -1.40 3.90
CA VAL A 14 6.59 -0.45 3.84
C VAL A 14 7.80 -1.02 4.59
N GLY A 15 7.60 -1.56 5.80
CA GLY A 15 8.66 -2.20 6.56
C GLY A 15 9.25 -3.39 5.82
N GLY A 16 8.41 -4.20 5.19
CA GLY A 16 8.82 -5.31 4.34
C GLY A 16 9.68 -4.88 3.15
N ALA A 17 9.24 -3.86 2.43
CA ALA A 17 9.97 -3.29 1.30
C ALA A 17 11.36 -2.80 1.74
N LEU A 18 11.42 -2.00 2.82
CA LEU A 18 12.68 -1.48 3.35
C LEU A 18 13.62 -2.59 3.81
N SER A 19 13.07 -3.60 4.51
CA SER A 19 13.87 -4.71 5.04
C SER A 19 14.45 -5.56 3.92
N PHE A 20 13.66 -5.94 2.92
CA PHE A 20 14.20 -6.68 1.78
C PHE A 20 15.13 -5.83 0.91
N GLY A 21 14.81 -4.55 0.68
CA GLY A 21 15.67 -3.64 -0.07
C GLY A 21 17.04 -3.46 0.56
N LEU A 22 17.11 -3.38 1.89
CA LEU A 22 18.37 -3.23 2.64
C LEU A 22 19.21 -4.51 2.59
N PHE A 23 18.58 -5.68 2.57
CA PHE A 23 19.29 -6.96 2.62
C PHE A 23 19.58 -7.58 1.25
N MET A 24 18.84 -7.23 0.20
CA MET A 24 19.06 -7.73 -1.16
C MET A 24 20.49 -7.49 -1.70
N PRO A 25 21.15 -6.34 -1.42
CA PRO A 25 22.55 -6.12 -1.77
C PRO A 25 23.50 -7.19 -1.27
N PHE A 26 23.26 -7.72 -0.07
CA PHE A 26 24.13 -8.72 0.57
C PHE A 26 23.90 -10.14 0.03
N ILE A 27 22.76 -10.39 -0.60
CA ILE A 27 22.39 -11.72 -1.13
C ILE A 27 22.74 -11.81 -2.62
N SER A 28 22.34 -10.81 -3.41
CA SER A 28 22.39 -10.87 -4.88
C SER A 28 22.99 -9.61 -5.54
N GLY A 29 23.46 -8.64 -4.75
CA GLY A 29 24.09 -7.42 -5.24
C GLY A 29 23.17 -6.20 -5.34
N LEU A 30 23.80 -5.01 -5.41
CA LEU A 30 23.14 -3.70 -5.25
C LEU A 30 22.15 -3.36 -6.38
N HIS A 31 22.33 -3.94 -7.57
CA HIS A 31 21.44 -3.74 -8.72
C HIS A 31 20.03 -4.34 -8.51
N LEU A 32 19.85 -5.23 -7.52
CA LEU A 32 18.57 -5.87 -7.23
C LEU A 32 17.81 -5.25 -6.05
N VAL A 33 18.25 -4.10 -5.51
CA VAL A 33 17.58 -3.42 -4.38
C VAL A 33 16.11 -3.16 -4.67
N ILE A 34 15.79 -2.58 -5.83
CA ILE A 34 14.41 -2.22 -6.21
C ILE A 34 13.54 -3.47 -6.34
N VAL A 35 14.09 -4.53 -6.95
CA VAL A 35 13.41 -5.83 -7.06
C VAL A 35 13.16 -6.44 -5.68
N GLY A 36 14.16 -6.39 -4.80
CA GLY A 36 14.06 -6.81 -3.41
C GLY A 36 12.99 -6.03 -2.65
N MET A 37 12.94 -4.70 -2.79
CA MET A 37 11.90 -3.86 -2.20
C MET A 37 10.50 -4.28 -2.68
N GLY A 38 10.33 -4.53 -3.99
CA GLY A 38 9.06 -5.00 -4.55
C GLY A 38 8.64 -6.36 -4.01
N LEU A 39 9.57 -7.32 -3.92
CA LEU A 39 9.32 -8.65 -3.36
C LEU A 39 8.97 -8.57 -1.87
N GLY A 40 9.71 -7.78 -1.11
CA GLY A 40 9.42 -7.54 0.31
C GLY A 40 8.06 -6.89 0.53
N PHE A 41 7.70 -5.93 -0.32
CA PHE A 41 6.39 -5.28 -0.32
C PHE A 41 5.26 -6.30 -0.57
N ALA A 42 5.39 -7.09 -1.64
CA ALA A 42 4.39 -8.07 -2.04
C ALA A 42 4.24 -9.19 -1.00
N GLY A 43 5.34 -9.76 -0.52
CA GLY A 43 5.34 -10.78 0.52
C GLY A 43 4.71 -10.27 1.82
N SER A 44 4.94 -9.01 2.16
CA SER A 44 4.35 -8.38 3.35
C SER A 44 2.87 -8.08 3.22
N MET A 45 2.40 -7.71 2.03
CA MET A 45 0.97 -7.59 1.75
C MET A 45 0.25 -8.93 1.87
N LEU A 46 0.81 -9.98 1.26
CA LEU A 46 0.17 -11.29 1.17
C LEU A 46 0.22 -12.06 2.50
N VAL A 47 1.32 -11.95 3.24
CA VAL A 47 1.60 -12.80 4.40
C VAL A 47 1.69 -11.97 5.68
N GLY A 48 2.32 -10.80 5.62
CA GLY A 48 2.49 -9.93 6.78
C GLY A 48 1.20 -9.36 7.33
N ILE A 49 0.30 -8.84 6.48
CA ILE A 49 -0.98 -8.28 6.93
C ILE A 49 -1.85 -9.36 7.59
N PRO A 50 -2.05 -10.56 7.00
CA PRO A 50 -2.77 -11.63 7.68
C PRO A 50 -2.16 -12.05 9.02
N PHE A 51 -0.84 -12.24 9.09
CA PHE A 51 -0.19 -12.59 10.35
C PHE A 51 -0.34 -11.52 11.42
N LEU A 52 -0.30 -10.25 11.03
CA LEU A 52 -0.55 -9.15 11.95
C LEU A 52 -1.97 -9.20 12.52
N LEU A 53 -2.97 -9.37 11.65
CA LEU A 53 -4.38 -9.42 12.05
C LEU A 53 -4.68 -10.64 12.93
N ILE A 54 -4.08 -11.79 12.62
CA ILE A 54 -4.19 -13.02 13.43
C ILE A 54 -3.51 -12.81 14.78
N GLY A 55 -2.30 -12.25 14.79
CA GLY A 55 -1.54 -11.96 16.01
C GLY A 55 -2.27 -11.00 16.95
N ASP A 56 -2.89 -9.96 16.41
CA ASP A 56 -3.68 -9.01 17.18
C ASP A 56 -4.95 -9.65 17.77
N ARG A 57 -5.55 -10.62 17.08
CA ARG A 57 -6.76 -11.31 17.53
C ARG A 57 -6.47 -12.42 18.55
N CYS A 58 -5.43 -13.22 18.32
CA CYS A 58 -5.10 -14.39 19.14
C CYS A 58 -4.25 -14.03 20.35
N PHE A 59 -3.39 -13.01 20.27
CA PHE A 59 -2.41 -12.68 21.32
C PHE A 59 -2.37 -11.17 21.63
N PRO A 60 -3.48 -10.59 22.14
CA PRO A 60 -3.57 -9.15 22.38
C PRO A 60 -2.58 -8.61 23.42
N GLY A 61 -2.14 -9.44 24.39
CA GLY A 61 -1.24 -9.03 25.48
C GLY A 61 0.26 -9.31 25.27
N PHE A 62 0.65 -9.97 24.18
CA PHE A 62 2.04 -10.42 24.01
C PHE A 62 2.93 -9.31 23.44
N LYS A 63 3.87 -8.81 24.26
CA LYS A 63 4.74 -7.65 23.93
C LYS A 63 5.65 -7.89 22.71
N ALA A 64 6.02 -9.14 22.43
CA ALA A 64 6.89 -9.51 21.32
C ALA A 64 6.14 -10.04 20.09
N ARG A 65 4.80 -9.93 20.05
CA ARG A 65 3.98 -10.47 18.95
C ARG A 65 4.40 -9.93 17.58
N HIS A 66 4.79 -8.66 17.52
CA HIS A 66 5.20 -8.02 16.26
C HIS A 66 6.54 -8.57 15.78
N VAL A 67 7.48 -8.81 16.70
CA VAL A 67 8.76 -9.45 16.38
C VAL A 67 8.55 -10.88 15.91
N PHE A 68 7.74 -11.66 16.62
CA PHE A 68 7.45 -13.03 16.24
C PHE A 68 6.73 -13.13 14.88
N SER A 69 5.73 -12.28 14.66
CA SER A 69 5.01 -12.18 13.39
C SER A 69 5.95 -11.81 12.23
N SER A 70 6.83 -10.84 12.41
CA SER A 70 7.78 -10.40 11.39
C SER A 70 8.84 -11.46 11.08
N VAL A 71 9.34 -12.18 12.10
CA VAL A 71 10.25 -13.32 11.92
C VAL A 71 9.57 -14.44 11.15
N LEU A 72 8.35 -14.83 11.52
CA LEU A 72 7.59 -15.85 10.79
C LEU A 72 7.32 -15.46 9.35
N GLN A 73 6.92 -14.20 9.11
CA GLN A 73 6.68 -13.67 7.79
C GLN A 73 7.93 -13.77 6.91
N ILE A 74 9.08 -13.32 7.41
CA ILE A 74 10.34 -13.34 6.65
C ILE A 74 10.85 -14.76 6.47
N LEU A 75 10.71 -15.62 7.47
CA LEU A 75 11.07 -17.03 7.35
C LEU A 75 10.22 -17.72 6.29
N PHE A 76 8.92 -17.44 6.23
CA PHE A 76 8.01 -17.97 5.22
C PHE A 76 8.39 -17.48 3.81
N THR A 77 8.64 -16.17 3.64
CA THR A 77 9.12 -15.62 2.35
C THR A 77 10.46 -16.22 1.95
N TYR A 78 11.36 -16.43 2.92
CA TYR A 78 12.67 -17.01 2.71
C TYR A 78 12.62 -18.47 2.26
N VAL A 79 11.77 -19.30 2.88
CA VAL A 79 11.58 -20.71 2.50
C VAL A 79 11.02 -20.80 1.09
N LEU A 80 10.01 -19.98 0.77
CA LEU A 80 9.40 -19.95 -0.56
C LEU A 80 10.36 -19.51 -1.67
N TYR A 81 11.21 -18.52 -1.40
CA TYR A 81 12.07 -17.94 -2.44
C TYR A 81 13.40 -18.68 -2.63
N SER A 82 14.03 -19.14 -1.53
CA SER A 82 15.42 -19.61 -1.59
C SER A 82 15.60 -21.13 -1.59
N GLY A 83 14.52 -21.90 -1.36
CA GLY A 83 14.60 -23.36 -1.28
C GLY A 83 15.42 -23.87 -0.09
N PHE A 84 15.36 -23.16 1.05
CA PHE A 84 16.08 -23.45 2.30
C PHE A 84 17.60 -23.60 2.14
N LYS A 85 18.30 -22.46 2.09
CA LYS A 85 19.78 -22.40 2.08
C LYS A 85 20.34 -22.15 3.49
N PRO A 86 20.93 -23.13 4.20
CA PRO A 86 21.33 -23.00 5.60
C PRO A 86 22.39 -21.92 5.91
N GLN A 87 22.88 -21.19 4.92
CA GLN A 87 23.74 -20.01 5.11
C GLN A 87 22.92 -18.71 5.30
N LEU A 88 21.67 -18.67 4.83
CA LEU A 88 20.83 -17.47 4.78
C LEU A 88 19.78 -17.40 5.90
N TRP A 89 19.61 -18.46 6.69
CA TRP A 89 18.62 -18.49 7.78
C TRP A 89 18.90 -17.47 8.89
N ILE A 90 20.17 -17.25 9.24
CA ILE A 90 20.59 -16.23 10.23
C ILE A 90 20.22 -14.84 9.71
N ALA A 91 20.46 -14.58 8.42
CA ALA A 91 20.06 -13.34 7.79
C ALA A 91 18.55 -13.18 7.82
N ALA A 92 17.77 -14.20 7.46
CA ALA A 92 16.31 -14.17 7.53
C ALA A 92 15.78 -13.87 8.95
N ILE A 93 16.36 -14.47 9.99
CA ILE A 93 16.01 -14.16 11.38
C ILE A 93 16.39 -12.73 11.74
N ALA A 94 17.58 -12.27 11.38
CA ALA A 94 18.04 -10.91 11.66
C ALA A 94 17.12 -9.86 11.00
N ILE A 95 16.76 -10.06 9.72
CA ILE A 95 15.78 -9.22 9.00
C ILE A 95 14.43 -9.26 9.73
N GLY A 96 14.00 -10.45 10.16
CA GLY A 96 12.78 -10.67 10.94
C GLY A 96 12.72 -9.83 12.21
N VAL A 97 13.80 -9.85 12.97
CA VAL A 97 13.95 -9.10 14.22
C VAL A 97 13.96 -7.60 13.95
N VAL A 98 14.73 -7.13 12.97
CA VAL A 98 14.79 -5.71 12.60
C VAL A 98 13.41 -5.20 12.18
N LEU A 99 12.70 -5.93 11.32
CA LEU A 99 11.34 -5.59 10.89
C LEU A 99 10.38 -5.54 12.08
N GLY A 100 10.48 -6.52 12.97
CA GLY A 100 9.68 -6.60 14.18
C GLY A 100 9.88 -5.43 15.15
N LEU A 101 11.14 -5.03 15.33
CA LEU A 101 11.51 -3.87 16.15
C LEU A 101 11.01 -2.57 15.52
N LEU A 102 11.15 -2.42 14.20
CA LEU A 102 10.64 -1.27 13.45
C LEU A 102 9.13 -1.15 13.60
N TYR A 103 8.41 -2.28 13.48
CA TYR A 103 6.96 -2.32 13.67
C TYR A 103 6.56 -1.95 15.10
N THR A 104 7.28 -2.47 16.10
CA THR A 104 7.03 -2.15 17.51
C THR A 104 7.29 -0.67 17.81
N ALA A 105 8.34 -0.08 17.24
CA ALA A 105 8.64 1.33 17.38
C ALA A 105 7.56 2.20 16.73
N PHE A 106 7.13 1.85 15.52
CA PHE A 106 6.07 2.53 14.80
C PHE A 106 4.74 2.46 15.55
N ASP A 107 4.39 1.29 16.09
CA ASP A 107 3.18 1.11 16.88
C ASP A 107 3.16 2.01 18.13
N ARG A 108 4.27 2.02 18.89
CA ARG A 108 4.43 2.91 20.05
C ARG A 108 4.34 4.38 19.67
N TYR A 109 4.93 4.76 18.54
CA TYR A 109 4.83 6.13 18.04
C TYR A 109 3.39 6.51 17.71
N LEU A 110 2.66 5.64 17.00
CA LEU A 110 1.25 5.85 16.68
C LEU A 110 0.38 5.96 17.93
N VAL A 111 0.57 5.11 18.93
CA VAL A 111 -0.18 5.19 20.20
C VAL A 111 0.11 6.52 20.93
N ARG A 112 1.37 6.97 20.95
CA ARG A 112 1.74 8.27 21.54
C ARG A 112 1.16 9.45 20.76
N TYR A 113 1.13 9.35 19.43
CA TYR A 113 0.52 10.36 18.57
C TYR A 113 -1.00 10.43 18.80
N ALA A 114 -1.66 9.27 18.92
CA ALA A 114 -3.09 9.16 19.20
C ALA A 114 -3.49 9.78 20.53
N ALA A 115 -2.64 9.65 21.55
CA ALA A 115 -2.86 10.25 22.86
C ALA A 115 -2.74 11.78 22.85
N ARG A 116 -2.03 12.36 21.87
CA ARG A 116 -1.75 13.80 21.77
C ARG A 116 -2.70 14.55 20.85
N SER A 117 -3.45 13.86 19.99
CA SER A 117 -4.32 14.53 19.01
C SER A 117 -5.60 13.72 18.80
N PRO A 118 -6.77 14.36 18.74
CA PRO A 118 -8.02 13.67 18.42
C PRO A 118 -7.91 13.11 17.00
N VAL A 119 -7.71 11.80 16.92
CA VAL A 119 -7.52 11.10 15.66
C VAL A 119 -8.88 10.88 15.00
N PRO A 120 -9.10 11.36 13.76
CA PRO A 120 -10.35 11.10 13.05
C PRO A 120 -10.58 9.61 12.81
N GLN A 121 -11.82 9.16 12.97
CA GLN A 121 -12.20 7.81 12.60
C GLN A 121 -12.35 7.72 11.07
N MET A 122 -11.55 6.90 10.42
CA MET A 122 -11.80 6.55 9.02
C MET A 122 -12.84 5.42 8.98
N SER A 123 -13.83 5.58 8.10
CA SER A 123 -14.77 4.49 7.82
C SER A 123 -14.02 3.30 7.22
N LYS A 124 -14.46 2.07 7.51
CA LYS A 124 -13.84 0.83 7.00
C LYS A 124 -13.73 0.85 5.46
N VAL A 125 -14.65 1.56 4.80
CA VAL A 125 -14.68 1.83 3.36
C VAL A 125 -13.36 2.40 2.84
N TYR A 126 -12.76 3.34 3.57
CA TYR A 126 -11.53 3.98 3.13
C TYR A 126 -10.31 3.06 3.30
N VAL A 127 -10.32 2.22 4.32
CA VAL A 127 -9.18 1.34 4.62
C VAL A 127 -9.05 0.23 3.58
N PHE A 128 -10.18 -0.31 3.10
CA PHE A 128 -10.18 -1.36 2.08
C PHE A 128 -10.38 -0.82 0.67
N GLY A 129 -11.26 0.17 0.48
CA GLY A 129 -11.62 0.68 -0.84
C GLY A 129 -10.46 1.38 -1.54
N ILE A 130 -9.60 2.11 -0.81
CA ILE A 130 -8.48 2.83 -1.40
C ILE A 130 -7.44 1.87 -2.01
N PRO A 131 -6.92 0.87 -1.28
CA PRO A 131 -6.03 -0.12 -1.89
C PRO A 131 -6.71 -0.94 -2.98
N LEU A 132 -7.99 -1.29 -2.84
CA LEU A 132 -8.72 -2.05 -3.88
C LEU A 132 -8.84 -1.26 -5.19
N CYS A 133 -9.27 0.00 -5.13
CA CYS A 133 -9.48 0.83 -6.31
C CYS A 133 -8.15 1.22 -6.98
N GLY A 134 -7.12 1.53 -6.20
CA GLY A 134 -5.79 1.85 -6.73
C GLY A 134 -5.03 0.63 -7.25
N GLY A 135 -5.18 -0.53 -6.60
CA GLY A 135 -4.63 -1.78 -7.08
C GLY A 135 -5.29 -2.24 -8.36
N ALA A 136 -6.62 -2.22 -8.42
CA ALA A 136 -7.38 -2.67 -9.59
C ALA A 136 -7.09 -1.82 -10.83
N SER A 137 -7.03 -0.48 -10.69
CA SER A 137 -6.74 0.41 -11.82
C SER A 137 -5.34 0.15 -12.39
N LEU A 138 -4.32 0.00 -11.54
CA LEU A 138 -2.96 -0.28 -12.00
C LEU A 138 -2.83 -1.69 -12.61
N ALA A 139 -3.45 -2.70 -12.00
CA ALA A 139 -3.41 -4.07 -12.49
C ALA A 139 -4.06 -4.23 -13.87
N VAL A 140 -5.23 -3.60 -14.07
CA VAL A 140 -5.92 -3.61 -15.37
C VAL A 140 -5.06 -2.94 -16.41
N ALA A 141 -4.50 -1.75 -16.16
CA ALA A 141 -3.70 -1.09 -17.17
C ALA A 141 -2.36 -1.81 -17.44
N ALA A 142 -1.73 -2.40 -16.43
CA ALA A 142 -0.54 -3.22 -16.62
C ALA A 142 -0.84 -4.44 -17.51
N MET A 143 -2.00 -5.08 -17.31
CA MET A 143 -2.48 -6.13 -18.20
C MET A 143 -2.67 -5.62 -19.63
N TRP A 144 -3.31 -4.47 -19.82
CA TRP A 144 -3.48 -3.93 -21.17
C TRP A 144 -2.16 -3.54 -21.86
N ALA A 145 -1.19 -3.03 -21.11
CA ALA A 145 0.08 -2.55 -21.64
C ALA A 145 1.12 -3.66 -21.84
N PHE A 146 1.10 -4.71 -21.01
CA PHE A 146 2.17 -5.70 -20.95
C PHE A 146 1.69 -7.15 -20.98
N ALA A 147 0.40 -7.43 -21.21
CA ALA A 147 -0.06 -8.82 -21.29
C ALA A 147 0.64 -9.58 -22.43
N SER A 148 1.62 -10.39 -22.03
CA SER A 148 2.03 -11.55 -22.80
C SER A 148 1.03 -12.69 -22.54
N PRO A 149 0.62 -13.46 -23.56
CA PRO A 149 -0.29 -14.59 -23.39
C PRO A 149 0.24 -15.67 -22.43
N SER A 150 1.54 -15.67 -22.11
CA SER A 150 2.18 -16.68 -21.27
C SER A 150 2.03 -16.45 -19.77
N GLU A 151 1.92 -15.21 -19.27
CA GLU A 151 1.94 -14.91 -17.82
C GLU A 151 1.00 -13.78 -17.36
N PRO A 152 -0.31 -13.83 -17.68
CA PRO A 152 -1.24 -12.76 -17.31
C PRO A 152 -1.47 -12.66 -15.79
N VAL A 153 -1.50 -13.78 -15.07
CA VAL A 153 -1.89 -13.81 -13.65
C VAL A 153 -0.83 -13.23 -12.71
N PRO A 154 0.47 -13.60 -12.81
CA PRO A 154 1.50 -13.03 -11.93
C PRO A 154 1.65 -11.52 -12.12
N LEU A 155 1.60 -11.05 -13.38
CA LEU A 155 1.65 -9.63 -13.71
C LEU A 155 0.48 -8.87 -13.06
N PHE A 156 -0.74 -9.40 -13.20
CA PHE A 156 -1.93 -8.80 -12.58
C PHE A 156 -1.78 -8.69 -11.05
N ILE A 157 -1.36 -9.75 -10.38
CA ILE A 157 -1.21 -9.77 -8.92
C ILE A 157 -0.15 -8.76 -8.46
N ILE A 158 1.02 -8.75 -9.10
CA ILE A 158 2.11 -7.85 -8.71
C ILE A 158 1.71 -6.40 -8.96
N SER A 159 1.16 -6.07 -10.12
CA SER A 159 0.70 -4.72 -10.44
C SER A 159 -0.45 -4.29 -9.52
N PHE A 160 -1.34 -5.21 -9.13
CA PHE A 160 -2.37 -4.93 -8.13
C PHE A 160 -1.76 -4.55 -6.78
N LEU A 161 -0.81 -5.35 -6.28
CA LEU A 161 -0.17 -5.09 -4.99
C LEU A 161 0.60 -3.78 -4.99
N VAL A 162 1.35 -3.49 -6.04
CA VAL A 162 2.07 -2.22 -6.21
C VAL A 162 1.08 -1.06 -6.22
N GLY A 163 0.01 -1.15 -7.00
CA GLY A 163 -1.02 -0.11 -7.10
C GLY A 163 -1.73 0.12 -5.77
N ALA A 164 -2.08 -0.96 -5.06
CA ALA A 164 -2.66 -0.90 -3.73
C ALA A 164 -1.74 -0.20 -2.74
N GLY A 165 -0.44 -0.50 -2.79
CA GLY A 165 0.57 0.14 -1.97
C GLY A 165 0.72 1.63 -2.19
N ILE A 166 0.87 2.02 -3.46
CA ILE A 166 0.99 3.43 -3.85
C ILE A 166 -0.28 4.18 -3.43
N ALA A 167 -1.46 3.60 -3.64
CA ALA A 167 -2.72 4.19 -3.24
C ALA A 167 -2.87 4.32 -1.72
N MET A 168 -2.33 3.40 -0.92
CA MET A 168 -2.29 3.55 0.54
C MET A 168 -1.31 4.65 0.97
N LEU A 169 -0.16 4.76 0.31
CA LEU A 169 0.87 5.78 0.63
C LEU A 169 0.41 7.20 0.33
N VAL A 170 -0.12 7.44 -0.87
CA VAL A 170 -0.48 8.78 -1.34
C VAL A 170 -1.97 9.05 -1.17
N GLY A 171 -2.81 8.04 -1.46
CA GLY A 171 -4.26 8.18 -1.43
C GLY A 171 -4.81 8.44 -0.03
N TRP A 172 -4.29 7.81 1.03
CA TRP A 172 -4.79 8.08 2.39
C TRP A 172 -4.56 9.51 2.88
N PRO A 173 -3.34 10.09 2.82
CA PRO A 173 -3.11 11.49 3.17
C PRO A 173 -3.92 12.46 2.31
N VAL A 174 -4.00 12.20 0.99
CA VAL A 174 -4.72 13.08 0.06
C VAL A 174 -6.21 13.03 0.31
N LEU A 175 -6.81 11.84 0.44
CA LEU A 175 -8.24 11.70 0.74
C LEU A 175 -8.62 12.31 2.07
N TRP A 176 -7.74 12.19 3.07
CA TRP A 176 -7.92 12.88 4.34
C TRP A 176 -7.95 14.41 4.19
N LEU A 177 -7.07 14.97 3.36
CA LEU A 177 -7.03 16.42 3.10
C LEU A 177 -8.27 16.85 2.30
N THR A 178 -8.64 16.09 1.27
CA THR A 178 -9.80 16.42 0.43
C THR A 178 -11.12 16.30 1.19
N ASP A 179 -11.28 15.34 2.10
CA ASP A 179 -12.51 15.24 2.91
C ASP A 179 -12.66 16.41 3.90
N ARG A 180 -11.57 17.10 4.26
CA ARG A 180 -11.63 18.33 5.08
C ARG A 180 -11.94 19.58 4.26
N LEU A 181 -11.42 19.65 3.04
CA LEU A 181 -11.51 20.84 2.19
C LEU A 181 -12.74 20.82 1.28
N LEU A 182 -13.26 19.65 0.93
CA LEU A 182 -14.31 19.47 -0.07
C LEU A 182 -15.48 18.65 0.48
N THR A 183 -16.68 19.22 0.40
CA THR A 183 -17.93 18.59 0.85
C THR A 183 -18.72 17.94 -0.29
N HIS A 184 -18.33 18.15 -1.55
CA HIS A 184 -19.07 17.69 -2.73
C HIS A 184 -18.81 16.22 -3.10
N ARG A 185 -19.76 15.59 -3.81
CA ARG A 185 -19.70 14.18 -4.23
C ARG A 185 -18.50 13.83 -5.14
N LEU A 186 -17.94 14.82 -5.84
CA LEU A 186 -16.77 14.64 -6.72
C LEU A 186 -15.42 14.67 -5.99
N ARG A 187 -15.41 14.87 -4.66
CA ARG A 187 -14.18 14.98 -3.86
C ARG A 187 -13.22 13.81 -4.05
N TYR A 188 -13.72 12.60 -4.28
CA TYR A 188 -12.89 11.41 -4.48
C TYR A 188 -12.20 11.39 -5.84
N ILE A 189 -12.82 11.96 -6.87
CA ILE A 189 -12.19 12.14 -8.19
C ILE A 189 -11.08 13.19 -8.07
N VAL A 190 -11.35 14.32 -7.41
CA VAL A 190 -10.34 15.36 -7.16
C VAL A 190 -9.18 14.80 -6.34
N GLY A 191 -9.45 14.08 -5.25
CA GLY A 191 -8.43 13.42 -4.45
C GLY A 191 -7.64 12.38 -5.24
N GLY A 192 -8.31 11.61 -6.09
CA GLY A 192 -7.67 10.69 -7.02
C GLY A 192 -6.71 11.39 -7.98
N THR A 193 -7.18 12.44 -8.66
CA THR A 193 -6.39 13.27 -9.58
C THR A 193 -5.18 13.90 -8.90
N VAL A 194 -5.36 14.48 -7.71
CA VAL A 194 -4.26 15.04 -6.91
C VAL A 194 -3.26 13.96 -6.51
N SER A 195 -3.74 12.77 -6.12
CA SER A 195 -2.86 11.64 -5.79
C SER A 195 -2.06 11.20 -7.01
N GLY A 196 -2.69 11.06 -8.18
CA GLY A 196 -2.02 10.72 -9.44
C GLY A 196 -0.95 11.75 -9.81
N PHE A 197 -1.28 13.04 -9.67
CA PHE A 197 -0.32 14.12 -9.91
C PHE A 197 0.86 14.09 -8.93
N LEU A 198 0.62 13.84 -7.63
CA LEU A 198 1.69 13.70 -6.65
C LEU A 198 2.58 12.50 -6.93
N ILE A 199 2.00 11.36 -7.31
CA ILE A 199 2.77 10.16 -7.70
C ILE A 199 3.67 10.48 -8.90
N TRP A 200 3.14 11.17 -9.90
CA TRP A 200 3.95 11.66 -11.02
C TRP A 200 5.05 12.62 -10.56
N LEU A 201 4.78 13.54 -9.63
CA LEU A 201 5.83 14.42 -9.11
C LEU A 201 6.96 13.65 -8.43
N PHE A 202 6.65 12.57 -7.69
CA PHE A 202 7.66 11.77 -7.00
C PHE A 202 8.42 10.80 -7.92
N LEU A 203 7.78 10.26 -8.95
CA LEU A 203 8.35 9.19 -9.79
C LEU A 203 8.72 9.63 -11.21
N GLY A 204 8.08 10.68 -11.70
CA GLY A 204 8.10 11.11 -13.10
C GLY A 204 8.54 12.56 -13.31
N ALA A 205 8.61 13.41 -12.28
CA ALA A 205 8.98 14.81 -12.49
C ALA A 205 10.40 14.92 -13.10
N PRO A 206 10.54 15.57 -14.27
CA PRO A 206 11.83 15.82 -14.87
C PRO A 206 12.57 16.86 -14.02
N GLY A 207 13.71 16.47 -13.44
CA GLY A 207 14.55 17.39 -12.64
C GLY A 207 15.30 16.78 -11.45
N LEU A 208 15.03 15.52 -11.08
CA LEU A 208 15.77 14.83 -10.00
C LEU A 208 17.04 14.10 -10.46
N LEU A 209 17.29 14.04 -11.77
CA LEU A 209 18.50 13.45 -12.35
C LEU A 209 19.15 14.48 -13.29
N PRO A 210 20.47 14.71 -13.20
CA PRO A 210 21.18 15.59 -14.12
C PRO A 210 21.20 14.93 -15.51
N LEU A 211 20.40 15.45 -16.45
CA LEU A 211 20.44 15.03 -17.85
C LEU A 211 21.30 15.99 -18.69
N PRO A 212 22.00 15.50 -19.72
CA PRO A 212 22.73 16.34 -20.67
C PRO A 212 21.79 17.35 -21.34
N THR A 213 22.21 18.62 -21.36
CA THR A 213 21.44 19.80 -21.79
C THR A 213 20.85 19.74 -23.21
N GLY A 214 21.36 18.86 -24.09
CA GLY A 214 20.89 18.71 -25.47
C GLY A 214 19.57 17.94 -25.65
N GLN A 215 19.14 17.13 -24.67
CA GLN A 215 17.89 16.35 -24.74
C GLN A 215 16.81 16.85 -23.77
N TYR A 216 17.07 17.98 -23.11
CA TYR A 216 16.25 18.44 -21.99
C TYR A 216 14.82 18.81 -22.43
N MET A 217 14.65 19.46 -23.58
CA MET A 217 13.32 19.89 -24.04
C MET A 217 12.44 18.74 -24.55
N SER A 218 12.99 17.78 -25.30
CA SER A 218 12.23 16.60 -25.73
C SER A 218 11.86 15.70 -24.55
N TYR A 219 12.77 15.54 -23.58
CA TYR A 219 12.52 14.82 -22.35
C TYR A 219 11.48 15.50 -21.46
N LEU A 220 11.52 16.83 -21.32
CA LEU A 220 10.52 17.61 -20.59
C LEU A 220 9.14 17.49 -21.22
N VAL A 221 9.03 17.56 -22.54
CA VAL A 221 7.75 17.45 -23.26
C VAL A 221 7.15 16.04 -23.13
N ASP A 222 7.96 14.98 -23.22
CA ASP A 222 7.50 13.59 -23.02
C ASP A 222 7.10 13.30 -21.56
N GLN A 223 7.80 13.91 -20.60
CA GLN A 223 7.51 13.74 -19.16
C GLN A 223 6.28 14.53 -18.71
N ILE A 224 6.15 15.81 -19.11
CA ILE A 224 5.08 16.71 -18.66
C ILE A 224 3.78 16.47 -19.44
N GLY A 225 3.85 15.98 -20.68
CA GLY A 225 2.67 15.70 -21.49
C GLY A 225 2.08 14.30 -21.24
N PRO A 226 2.48 13.28 -22.03
CA PRO A 226 1.82 11.98 -22.03
C PRO A 226 1.98 11.23 -20.70
N ARG A 227 3.15 11.27 -20.05
CA ARG A 227 3.36 10.54 -18.78
C ARG A 227 2.56 11.13 -17.63
N MET A 228 2.57 12.44 -17.45
CA MET A 228 1.73 13.10 -16.44
C MET A 228 0.26 12.76 -16.61
N LEU A 229 -0.25 12.82 -17.85
CA LEU A 229 -1.65 12.48 -18.16
C LEU A 229 -1.99 11.03 -17.82
N VAL A 230 -1.07 10.10 -18.02
CA VAL A 230 -1.25 8.69 -17.62
C VAL A 230 -1.42 8.57 -16.11
N PHE A 231 -0.52 9.15 -15.30
CA PHE A 231 -0.62 9.12 -13.83
C PHE A 231 -1.87 9.83 -13.30
N VAL A 232 -2.22 10.98 -13.87
CA VAL A 232 -3.45 11.70 -13.53
C VAL A 232 -4.69 10.89 -13.92
N GLY A 233 -4.69 10.25 -15.09
CA GLY A 233 -5.75 9.35 -15.55
C GLY A 233 -5.94 8.16 -14.63
N PHE A 234 -4.84 7.55 -14.15
CA PHE A 234 -4.89 6.51 -13.11
C PHE A 234 -5.51 7.02 -11.81
N GLY A 235 -5.10 8.20 -11.36
CA GLY A 235 -5.66 8.85 -10.19
C GLY A 235 -7.18 9.06 -10.33
N CYS A 236 -7.60 9.60 -11.47
CA CYS A 236 -9.01 9.87 -11.78
C CYS A 236 -9.85 8.58 -11.83
N THR A 237 -9.38 7.55 -12.54
CA THR A 237 -10.06 6.24 -12.61
C THR A 237 -10.17 5.56 -11.25
N SER A 238 -9.11 5.61 -10.44
CA SER A 238 -9.15 5.14 -9.04
C SER A 238 -10.17 5.92 -8.20
N GLY A 239 -10.24 7.25 -8.37
CA GLY A 239 -11.21 8.10 -7.68
C GLY A 239 -12.66 7.83 -8.08
N LEU A 240 -12.90 7.54 -9.37
CA LEU A 240 -14.21 7.12 -9.88
C LEU A 240 -14.62 5.76 -9.32
N LEU A 241 -13.74 4.77 -9.36
CA LEU A 241 -13.97 3.45 -8.78
C LEU A 241 -14.29 3.55 -7.28
N PHE A 242 -13.54 4.38 -6.56
CA PHE A 242 -13.76 4.59 -5.13
C PHE A 242 -15.10 5.28 -4.84
N THR A 243 -15.52 6.22 -5.69
CA THR A 243 -16.84 6.85 -5.60
C THR A 243 -17.96 5.83 -5.72
N GLY A 244 -17.85 4.91 -6.70
CA GLY A 244 -18.79 3.82 -6.89
C GLY A 244 -18.79 2.83 -5.72
N TYR A 245 -17.60 2.42 -5.26
CA TYR A 245 -17.44 1.52 -4.11
C TYR A 245 -18.04 2.12 -2.84
N HIS A 246 -17.79 3.41 -2.58
CA HIS A 246 -18.34 4.12 -1.44
C HIS A 246 -19.87 4.22 -1.51
N ALA A 247 -20.43 4.51 -2.68
CA ALA A 247 -21.88 4.54 -2.88
C ALA A 247 -22.52 3.16 -2.66
N LEU A 248 -21.91 2.10 -3.20
CA LEU A 248 -22.36 0.71 -3.02
C LEU A 248 -22.33 0.31 -1.54
N TYR A 249 -21.24 0.61 -0.84
CA TYR A 249 -21.10 0.31 0.58
C TYR A 249 -22.18 1.01 1.40
N MET A 250 -22.40 2.30 1.16
CA MET A 250 -23.45 3.07 1.87
C MET A 250 -24.84 2.52 1.59
N TRP A 251 -25.11 2.11 0.35
CA TRP A 251 -26.38 1.46 -0.02
C TRP A 251 -26.58 0.12 0.70
N LEU A 252 -25.54 -0.73 0.74
CA LEU A 252 -25.59 -2.01 1.46
C LEU A 252 -25.80 -1.80 2.96
N VAL A 253 -25.06 -0.90 3.60
CA VAL A 253 -25.23 -0.60 5.02
C VAL A 253 -26.63 -0.06 5.31
N SER A 254 -27.18 0.79 4.44
CA SER A 254 -28.55 1.29 4.59
C SER A 254 -29.60 0.18 4.48
N ARG A 255 -29.40 -0.84 3.63
CA ARG A 255 -30.33 -1.97 3.47
C ARG A 255 -30.28 -2.97 4.61
N TYR A 256 -29.10 -3.24 5.16
CA TYR A 256 -28.92 -4.19 6.26
C TYR A 256 -29.05 -3.55 7.65
N GLY A 257 -28.85 -2.23 7.77
CA GLY A 257 -29.04 -1.48 9.00
C GLY A 257 -30.51 -1.31 9.38
N THR A 258 -31.42 -1.24 8.39
CA THR A 258 -32.88 -1.22 8.63
C THR A 258 -33.43 -2.58 9.06
N ALA A 259 -32.86 -3.69 8.56
CA ALA A 259 -33.28 -5.04 8.93
C ALA A 259 -33.00 -5.41 10.41
N ALA A 260 -32.00 -4.78 11.04
CA ALA A 260 -31.68 -4.98 12.45
C ALA A 260 -32.56 -4.14 13.41
N GLY A 261 -33.22 -3.09 12.92
CA GLY A 261 -34.12 -2.25 13.71
C GLY A 261 -35.52 -2.84 13.91
N GLU A 262 -35.97 -3.72 13.01
CA GLU A 262 -37.29 -4.36 13.10
C GLU A 262 -37.34 -5.60 14.01
N GLN A 263 -36.19 -6.14 14.45
CA GLN A 263 -36.16 -7.30 15.36
C GLN A 263 -36.06 -6.93 16.85
N SER A 264 -35.89 -5.65 17.21
CA SER A 264 -35.84 -5.20 18.60
C SER A 264 -37.18 -4.65 19.12
N SER A 265 -38.27 -4.81 18.35
CA SER A 265 -39.63 -4.40 18.74
C SER A 265 -40.58 -5.61 18.64
N LYS A 266 -40.30 -6.67 19.38
CA LYS A 266 -41.30 -7.62 19.86
C LYS A 266 -40.94 -8.08 21.26
#